data_AF-A0A9D4NNI1-F1
#
_entry.id   AF-A0A9D4NNI1-F1
#
_cell.length_a   1.000
_cell.length_b   1.000
_cell.length_c   1.000
_cell.angle_alpha   90.00
_cell.angle_beta   90.00
_cell.angle_gamma   90.00
#
_symmetry.space_group_name_H-M   'P 1'
#
loop_
_entity.id
_entity.type
_entity.pdbx_description
1 polymer ?
#
loop_
_entity_poly.entity_id
_entity_poly.type
_entity_poly.pdbx_seq_one_letter_code
_entity_poly.pdbx_strand_id
1 'polypeptide(L)'
;MSMEFCCALHNYLIFTDGSKIDGLVGASFVVFYRDDCCPVAIQSFRLAGQCTVFQAEVFAIEKASDSIVANNIIDVQIISDSKSAIQSICKIYSYNRIIQEIFRTFTGYCGHLCFAWTKSHGME
;
A
#
# COMPACT_ATOMS: atom_id res chain seq x y z
N MET A 1 2.05 -2.21 14.83
CA MET A 1 2.59 -2.32 13.46
C MET A 1 4.06 -1.95 13.52
N SER A 2 4.95 -2.93 13.61
CA SER A 2 6.40 -2.65 13.64
C SER A 2 6.87 -2.32 12.23
N MET A 3 7.80 -1.36 12.14
CA MET A 3 8.30 -0.84 10.87
C MET A 3 9.51 -1.61 10.34
N GLU A 4 10.04 -2.60 11.08
CA GLU A 4 11.23 -3.34 10.67
C GLU A 4 11.10 -4.84 11.01
N PHE A 5 11.42 -5.64 9.99
CA PHE A 5 11.46 -7.10 9.91
C PHE A 5 10.24 -7.85 10.45
N CYS A 6 9.25 -8.00 9.57
CA CYS A 6 8.28 -9.07 9.72
C CYS A 6 8.92 -10.41 9.35
N CYS A 7 9.02 -11.33 10.33
CA CYS A 7 9.50 -12.69 10.11
C CYS A 7 8.39 -13.68 9.68
N ALA A 8 7.14 -13.24 9.60
CA ALA A 8 6.03 -14.07 9.14
C ALA A 8 6.11 -14.34 7.63
N LEU A 9 5.64 -15.52 7.22
CA LEU A 9 5.38 -15.83 5.82
C LEU A 9 4.03 -15.22 5.41
N HIS A 10 4.02 -14.43 4.36
CA HIS A 10 2.81 -13.82 3.78
C HIS A 10 2.46 -14.49 2.47
N ASN A 11 1.26 -15.04 2.33
CA ASN A 11 0.84 -15.68 1.09
C ASN A 11 0.69 -14.67 -0.06
N TYR A 12 0.38 -13.42 0.29
CA TYR A 12 0.16 -12.35 -0.67
C TYR A 12 1.17 -11.21 -0.51
N LEU A 13 1.69 -10.77 -1.65
CA LEU A 13 2.53 -9.59 -1.78
C LEU A 13 1.75 -8.55 -2.57
N ILE A 14 1.60 -7.35 -2.00
CA ILE A 14 0.90 -6.25 -2.67
C ILE A 14 1.89 -5.12 -2.88
N PHE A 15 2.16 -4.78 -4.13
CA PHE A 15 2.99 -3.62 -4.46
C PHE A 15 2.10 -2.43 -4.75
N THR A 16 2.45 -1.28 -4.20
CA THR A 16 1.72 -0.02 -4.41
C THR A 16 2.66 1.02 -5.02
N ASP A 17 2.14 1.84 -5.91
CA ASP A 17 2.88 2.93 -6.54
C ASP A 17 1.98 4.17 -6.73
N GLY A 18 2.51 5.35 -6.40
CA GLY A 18 1.87 6.64 -6.58
C GLY A 18 2.73 7.55 -7.45
N SER A 19 2.23 7.92 -8.63
CA SER A 19 3.00 8.71 -9.59
C SER A 19 2.38 10.07 -9.87
N LYS A 20 3.23 11.02 -10.27
CA LYS A 20 2.82 12.32 -10.82
C LYS A 20 3.75 12.75 -11.94
N ILE A 21 3.19 13.07 -13.10
CA ILE A 21 3.90 13.65 -14.25
C ILE A 21 3.05 14.75 -14.87
N ASP A 22 3.58 15.96 -15.03
CA ASP A 22 2.91 17.08 -15.72
C ASP A 22 1.45 17.33 -15.28
N GLY A 23 1.18 17.27 -13.98
CA GLY A 23 -0.17 17.47 -13.43
C GLY A 23 -1.10 16.26 -13.59
N LEU A 24 -0.65 15.16 -14.18
CA LEU A 24 -1.32 13.88 -14.20
C LEU A 24 -0.89 13.07 -12.98
N VAL A 25 -1.83 12.78 -12.08
CA VAL A 25 -1.56 12.02 -10.86
C VAL A 25 -2.24 10.66 -10.95
N GLY A 26 -1.53 9.60 -10.59
CA GLY A 26 -2.02 8.24 -10.62
C GLY A 26 -1.61 7.47 -9.37
N ALA A 27 -2.43 6.50 -9.00
CA ALA A 27 -2.13 5.55 -7.94
C ALA A 27 -2.46 4.15 -8.47
N SER A 28 -1.66 3.16 -8.12
CA SER A 28 -1.95 1.78 -8.51
C SER A 28 -1.50 0.80 -7.44
N PHE A 29 -2.08 -0.38 -7.47
CA PHE A 29 -1.56 -1.52 -6.74
C PHE A 29 -1.67 -2.79 -7.58
N VAL A 30 -0.78 -3.73 -7.28
CA VAL A 30 -0.77 -5.06 -7.87
C VAL A 30 -0.63 -6.11 -6.77
N VAL A 31 -1.41 -7.18 -6.88
CA VAL A 31 -1.43 -8.30 -5.93
C VAL A 31 -0.79 -9.51 -6.59
N PHE A 32 0.15 -10.12 -5.89
CA PHE A 32 0.75 -11.40 -6.23
C PHE A 32 0.47 -12.42 -5.13
N TYR A 33 0.31 -13.67 -5.53
CA TYR A 33 0.53 -14.80 -4.63
C TYR A 33 2.03 -15.12 -4.63
N ARG A 34 2.64 -15.40 -3.46
CA ARG A 34 4.10 -15.36 -3.21
C ARG A 34 4.97 -16.08 -4.25
N ASP A 35 4.47 -17.15 -4.86
CA ASP A 35 5.23 -17.98 -5.80
C ASP A 35 4.73 -17.86 -7.25
N ASP A 36 3.76 -16.99 -7.52
CA ASP A 36 3.18 -16.78 -8.84
C ASP A 36 3.97 -15.72 -9.61
N CYS A 37 4.31 -16.03 -10.86
CA CYS A 37 4.95 -15.08 -11.77
C CYS A 37 3.98 -14.02 -12.32
N CYS A 38 2.68 -14.27 -12.23
CA CYS A 38 1.63 -13.41 -12.77
C CYS A 38 0.83 -12.77 -11.64
N PRO A 39 0.44 -11.49 -11.77
CA PRO A 39 -0.39 -10.84 -10.78
C PRO A 39 -1.81 -11.41 -10.78
N VAL A 40 -2.37 -11.63 -9.59
CA VAL A 40 -3.75 -12.10 -9.41
C VAL A 40 -4.75 -10.95 -9.50
N ALA A 41 -4.31 -9.71 -9.26
CA ALA A 41 -5.11 -8.51 -9.45
C ALA A 41 -4.23 -7.29 -9.72
N ILE A 42 -4.71 -6.37 -10.56
CA ILE A 42 -4.09 -5.07 -10.82
C ILE A 42 -5.21 -4.03 -10.80
N GLN A 43 -5.02 -2.93 -10.08
CA GLN A 43 -5.93 -1.78 -10.14
C GLN A 43 -5.15 -0.49 -10.24
N SER A 44 -5.65 0.43 -11.08
CA SER A 44 -5.06 1.75 -11.32
C SER A 44 -6.15 2.81 -11.22
N PHE A 45 -5.80 3.93 -10.59
CA PHE A 45 -6.72 5.02 -10.27
C PHE A 45 -6.13 6.33 -10.75
N ARG A 46 -7.00 7.19 -11.31
CA ARG A 46 -6.65 8.57 -11.66
C ARG A 46 -7.07 9.50 -10.52
N LEU A 47 -6.14 10.31 -10.04
CA LEU A 47 -6.40 11.34 -9.05
C LEU A 47 -6.46 12.71 -9.73
N ALA A 48 -6.98 13.69 -9.00
CA ALA A 48 -7.02 15.07 -9.46
C ALA A 48 -5.59 15.65 -9.55
N GLY A 49 -5.34 16.49 -10.56
CA GLY A 49 -3.97 16.92 -10.89
C GLY A 49 -3.26 17.76 -9.83
N GLN A 50 -4.03 18.34 -8.91
CA GLN A 50 -3.53 19.06 -7.73
C GLN A 50 -2.94 18.13 -6.66
N CYS A 51 -3.22 16.83 -6.70
CA CYS A 51 -2.70 15.88 -5.71
C CYS A 51 -1.17 15.79 -5.77
N THR A 52 -0.53 15.59 -4.62
CA THR A 52 0.91 15.36 -4.53
C THR A 52 1.23 13.88 -4.76
N VAL A 53 2.49 13.55 -5.08
CA VAL A 53 2.97 12.16 -5.12
C VAL A 53 2.68 11.46 -3.80
N PHE A 54 2.97 12.10 -2.67
CA PHE A 54 2.66 11.56 -1.35
C PHE A 54 1.17 11.22 -1.16
N GLN A 55 0.25 12.07 -1.63
CA GLN A 55 -1.18 11.77 -1.57
C GLN A 55 -1.56 10.57 -2.45
N ALA A 56 -0.93 10.44 -3.63
CA ALA A 56 -1.14 9.29 -4.50
C ALA A 56 -0.63 7.98 -3.88
N GLU A 57 0.54 8.00 -3.24
CA GLU A 57 1.12 6.87 -2.52
C GLU A 57 0.23 6.38 -1.37
N VAL A 58 -0.21 7.32 -0.52
CA VAL A 58 -1.11 6.99 0.59
C VAL A 58 -2.46 6.47 0.08
N PHE A 59 -2.96 7.01 -1.03
CA PHE A 59 -4.19 6.54 -1.66
C PHE A 59 -4.04 5.15 -2.29
N ALA A 60 -2.89 4.84 -2.89
CA ALA A 60 -2.60 3.50 -3.40
C ALA A 60 -2.66 2.45 -2.27
N ILE A 61 -2.09 2.77 -1.11
CA ILE A 61 -2.14 1.90 0.07
C ILE A 61 -3.56 1.77 0.63
N GLU A 62 -4.34 2.85 0.65
CA GLU A 62 -5.75 2.80 1.05
C GLU A 62 -6.58 1.88 0.14
N LYS A 63 -6.44 2.02 -1.17
CA LYS A 63 -7.12 1.14 -2.14
C LYS A 63 -6.67 -0.32 -2.06
N ALA A 64 -5.38 -0.56 -1.80
CA ALA A 64 -4.89 -1.90 -1.50
C ALA A 64 -5.53 -2.46 -0.22
N SER A 65 -5.67 -1.64 0.82
CA SER A 65 -6.29 -2.03 2.10
C SER A 65 -7.77 -2.39 1.92
N ASP A 66 -8.51 -1.59 1.14
CA ASP A 66 -9.90 -1.90 0.76
C ASP A 66 -9.98 -3.25 0.04
N SER A 67 -9.07 -3.51 -0.89
CA SER A 67 -9.02 -4.76 -1.65
C SER A 67 -8.71 -5.98 -0.78
N ILE A 68 -7.83 -5.84 0.21
CA ILE A 68 -7.51 -6.91 1.18
C ILE A 68 -8.77 -7.33 1.92
N VAL A 69 -9.49 -6.36 2.49
CA VAL A 69 -10.69 -6.63 3.29
C VAL A 69 -11.83 -7.16 2.41
N ALA A 70 -12.07 -6.54 1.26
CA ALA A 70 -13.15 -6.95 0.35
C ALA A 70 -12.99 -8.40 -0.15
N ASN A 71 -11.76 -8.87 -0.31
CA ASN A 71 -11.46 -10.22 -0.79
C ASN A 71 -11.05 -11.20 0.32
N ASN A 72 -11.15 -10.80 1.60
CA ASN A 72 -10.74 -11.59 2.77
C ASN A 72 -9.30 -12.15 2.64
N ILE A 73 -8.39 -11.35 2.08
CA ILE A 73 -6.98 -11.74 1.90
C ILE A 73 -6.32 -11.73 3.27
N ILE A 74 -5.74 -12.86 3.69
CA ILE A 74 -4.99 -12.96 4.96
C ILE A 74 -3.49 -13.11 4.71
N ASP A 75 -2.69 -12.82 5.73
CA ASP A 75 -1.23 -12.93 5.71
C ASP A 75 -0.61 -12.16 4.54
N VAL A 76 -0.68 -10.83 4.63
CA VAL A 76 -0.35 -9.89 3.55
C VAL A 76 0.86 -9.03 3.89
N GLN A 77 1.72 -8.82 2.91
CA GLN A 77 2.77 -7.80 2.95
C GLN A 77 2.49 -6.72 1.91
N ILE A 78 2.29 -5.48 2.36
CA ILE A 78 2.17 -4.31 1.49
C ILE A 78 3.57 -3.71 1.31
N ILE A 79 4.01 -3.60 0.06
CA ILE A 79 5.33 -3.15 -0.36
C ILE A 79 5.17 -1.82 -1.10
N SER A 80 5.80 -0.77 -0.60
CA SER A 80 5.81 0.55 -1.22
C SER A 80 7.24 1.09 -1.27
N ASP A 81 7.57 1.85 -2.31
CA ASP A 81 8.82 2.58 -2.38
C ASP A 81 8.79 3.93 -1.65
N SER A 82 7.59 4.35 -1.19
CA SER A 82 7.36 5.57 -0.42
C SER A 82 7.50 5.34 1.08
N LYS A 83 8.75 5.48 1.58
CA LYS A 83 9.05 5.41 3.02
C LYS A 83 8.20 6.41 3.84
N SER A 84 7.94 7.59 3.27
CA SER A 84 7.12 8.63 3.92
C SER A 84 5.66 8.22 4.07
N ALA A 85 5.08 7.52 3.08
CA ALA A 85 3.72 6.99 3.17
C ALA A 85 3.63 5.91 4.26
N ILE A 86 4.53 4.93 4.25
CA ILE A 86 4.60 3.87 5.28
C ILE A 86 4.74 4.46 6.67
N GLN A 87 5.69 5.39 6.87
CA GLN A 87 5.90 6.05 8.16
C GLN A 87 4.66 6.82 8.63
N SER A 88 3.93 7.46 7.71
CA SER A 88 2.73 8.22 8.05
C SER A 88 1.59 7.30 8.47
N ILE A 89 1.46 6.15 7.84
CA ILE A 89 0.49 5.11 8.19
C ILE A 89 0.85 4.43 9.51
N CYS A 90 2.11 4.34 9.89
CA CYS A 90 2.50 3.79 11.19
C CYS A 90 2.29 4.78 12.37
N LYS A 91 1.96 6.05 12.10
CA LYS A 91 1.71 7.05 13.14
C LYS A 91 0.27 7.00 13.63
N ILE A 92 0.09 6.57 14.88
CA ILE A 92 -1.22 6.38 15.55
C ILE A 92 -2.08 7.66 15.61
N TYR A 93 -1.49 8.85 15.46
CA TYR A 93 -2.16 10.15 15.60
C TYR A 93 -2.07 11.03 14.35
N SER A 94 -2.44 10.50 13.18
CA SER A 94 -2.49 11.30 11.96
C SER A 94 -3.83 12.06 11.84
N TYR A 95 -3.76 13.35 11.50
CA TYR A 95 -4.94 14.16 11.12
C TYR A 95 -5.39 13.90 9.67
N ASN A 96 -4.62 13.12 8.90
CA ASN A 96 -4.96 12.79 7.53
C ASN A 96 -6.08 11.75 7.51
N ARG A 97 -7.21 12.10 6.88
CA ARG A 97 -8.41 11.26 6.80
C ARG A 97 -8.14 9.89 6.13
N ILE A 98 -7.35 9.85 5.06
CA ILE A 98 -7.03 8.60 4.36
C ILE A 98 -6.24 7.66 5.28
N ILE A 99 -5.31 8.22 6.06
CA ILE A 99 -4.55 7.44 7.05
C ILE A 99 -5.48 6.88 8.14
N GLN A 100 -6.45 7.68 8.62
CA GLN A 100 -7.45 7.21 9.58
C GLN A 100 -8.36 6.12 8.98
N GLU A 101 -8.70 6.20 7.70
CA GLU A 101 -9.45 5.17 6.98
C GLU A 101 -8.65 3.87 6.90
N ILE A 102 -7.37 3.92 6.50
CA ILE A 102 -6.46 2.76 6.52
C ILE A 102 -6.41 2.11 7.91
N PHE A 103 -6.22 2.90 8.96
CA PHE A 103 -6.20 2.37 10.34
C PHE A 103 -7.51 1.67 10.71
N ARG A 104 -8.66 2.28 10.41
CA ARG A 104 -9.98 1.68 10.68
C ARG A 104 -10.15 0.36 9.95
N THR A 105 -9.76 0.30 8.68
CA THR A 105 -9.79 -0.94 7.89
C THR A 105 -9.00 -2.05 8.58
N PHE A 106 -7.84 -1.74 9.16
CA PHE A 106 -7.03 -2.74 9.87
C PHE A 106 -7.51 -3.07 11.29
N THR A 107 -8.28 -2.20 11.96
CA THR A 107 -8.83 -2.55 13.30
C THR A 107 -9.79 -3.74 13.27
N GLY A 108 -10.47 -3.98 12.14
CA GLY A 108 -11.36 -5.12 11.94
C GLY A 108 -10.71 -6.30 11.21
N TYR A 109 -9.42 -6.20 10.87
CA TYR A 109 -8.73 -7.21 10.06
C TYR A 109 -8.24 -8.39 10.91
N CYS A 110 -8.66 -9.60 10.53
CA CYS A 110 -8.25 -10.85 11.19
C CYS A 110 -7.19 -11.57 10.35
N GLY A 111 -5.95 -11.11 10.42
CA GLY A 111 -4.81 -11.74 9.75
C GLY A 111 -3.49 -11.05 10.10
N HIS A 112 -2.36 -11.60 9.64
CA HIS A 112 -1.09 -10.89 9.75
C HIS A 112 -0.96 -9.87 8.60
N LEU A 113 -0.66 -8.60 8.92
CA LEU A 113 -0.40 -7.55 7.93
C LEU A 113 0.82 -6.73 8.34
N CYS A 114 1.74 -6.53 7.40
CA CYS A 114 2.87 -5.63 7.61
C CYS A 114 3.19 -4.81 6.37
N PHE A 115 3.92 -3.72 6.61
CA PHE A 115 4.47 -2.86 5.57
C PHE A 115 5.95 -3.15 5.37
N ALA A 116 6.38 -3.18 4.11
CA ALA A 116 7.79 -3.24 3.73
C ALA A 116 8.13 -2.08 2.79
N TRP A 117 9.30 -1.49 3.00
CA TRP A 117 9.83 -0.50 2.09
C TRP A 117 10.75 -1.15 1.07
N THR A 118 10.63 -0.79 -0.20
CA THR A 118 11.58 -1.15 -1.24
C THR A 118 12.22 0.11 -1.85
N LYS A 119 13.37 -0.02 -2.50
CA LYS A 119 13.93 1.11 -3.24
C LYS A 119 13.15 1.31 -4.54
N SER A 120 12.73 2.55 -4.80
CA SER A 120 12.23 2.95 -6.12
C SER A 120 13.37 2.89 -7.13
N HIS A 121 13.16 2.22 -8.27
CA HIS A 121 13.99 2.28 -9.48
C HIS A 121 15.50 2.52 -9.26
N GLY A 122 16.15 1.68 -8.44
CA GLY A 122 17.59 1.54 -8.47
C GLY A 122 17.97 0.52 -9.52
N MET A 123 18.09 0.94 -10.78
CA MET A 123 18.96 0.22 -11.72
C MET A 123 20.38 0.32 -11.14
N GLU A 124 20.96 -0.82 -10.76
CA GLU A 124 22.40 -1.04 -10.89
C GLU A 124 22.62 -1.92 -12.12
#